data_AF-A0AAU5QGC3-F1
#
_entry.id   AF-A0AAU5QGC3-F1
#
_cell.length_a   1.000
_cell.length_b   1.000
_cell.length_c   1.000
_cell.angle_alpha   90.00
_cell.angle_beta   90.00
_cell.angle_gamma   90.00
#
_symmetry.space_group_name_H-M   'P 1'
#
loop_
_entity.id
_entity.type
_entity.pdbx_description
1 polymer ?
#
loop_
_entity_poly.entity_id
_entity_poly.type
_entity_poly.pdbx_seq_one_letter_code
_entity_poly.pdbx_strand_id
1 'polypeptide(L)'
;MKRKIAVAVAVIALVGGGTYTAVAASGDPAPSSSISASEAAGAALKKSPGSIESIGLDDDAKGQWEVEVVSKNGDDQDVRVDAKGKASLFSDDDDRDDGDDRDSADDKAEREALNAAKVNAEQAASAALKFRAGSVTEVDFDNGHWEVEVRDKDGREHEVRVDATTGKASVSAESNNGDDADDSDDTNDADDRDGTDDRDDRDDKNDRDDD
;
A
#
# COMPACT_ATOMS: atom_id res chain seq x y z
N MET A 1 8.52 6.36 10.55
CA MET A 1 8.81 6.11 9.11
C MET A 1 7.57 5.49 8.48
N LYS A 2 6.95 6.15 7.49
CA LYS A 2 5.85 5.58 6.70
C LYS A 2 6.37 4.35 5.94
N ARG A 3 6.00 3.14 6.40
CA ARG A 3 6.28 1.89 5.67
C ARG A 3 5.26 1.80 4.54
N LYS A 4 5.58 2.39 3.39
CA LYS A 4 4.77 2.21 2.18
C LYS A 4 4.80 0.73 1.81
N ILE A 5 3.70 0.01 2.06
CA ILE A 5 3.57 -1.37 1.62
C ILE A 5 3.29 -1.30 0.12
N ALA A 6 4.30 -1.61 -0.69
CA ALA A 6 4.13 -1.70 -2.13
C ALA A 6 3.42 -3.01 -2.46
N VAL A 7 2.10 -2.96 -2.66
CA VAL A 7 1.31 -4.11 -3.11
C VAL A 7 1.61 -4.37 -4.60
N ALA A 8 2.43 -5.38 -4.90
CA ALA A 8 2.73 -5.77 -6.28
C ALA A 8 1.58 -6.63 -6.85
N VAL A 9 0.90 -6.12 -7.88
CA VAL A 9 -0.27 -6.79 -8.50
C VAL A 9 0.14 -8.01 -9.32
N ALA A 10 -0.33 -9.20 -8.93
CA ALA A 10 -0.32 -10.41 -9.75
C ALA A 10 -1.76 -10.88 -10.04
N VAL A 11 -2.17 -10.86 -11.31
CA VAL A 11 -3.49 -11.35 -11.75
C VAL A 11 -3.54 -12.88 -11.68
N ILE A 12 -4.28 -13.45 -10.72
CA ILE A 12 -4.50 -14.89 -10.62
C ILE A 12 -5.95 -15.23 -10.96
N ALA A 13 -6.16 -15.81 -12.14
CA ALA A 13 -7.43 -16.40 -12.54
C ALA A 13 -7.57 -17.82 -11.96
N LEU A 14 -8.52 -18.03 -11.05
CA LEU A 14 -8.82 -19.36 -10.50
C LEU A 14 -10.17 -19.88 -10.99
N VAL A 15 -10.10 -20.91 -11.83
CA VAL A 15 -11.21 -21.78 -12.25
C VAL A 15 -11.22 -23.00 -11.32
N GLY A 16 -12.32 -23.24 -10.59
CA GLY A 16 -12.46 -24.48 -9.82
C GLY A 16 -13.78 -24.60 -9.08
N GLY A 17 -14.67 -25.45 -9.59
CA GLY A 17 -16.01 -25.70 -9.03
C GLY A 17 -16.03 -26.65 -7.83
N GLY A 18 -17.00 -26.43 -6.95
CA GLY A 18 -17.38 -27.33 -5.86
C GLY A 18 -18.69 -26.86 -5.23
N THR A 19 -19.71 -27.73 -5.21
CA THR A 19 -21.04 -27.40 -4.70
C THR A 19 -21.09 -27.47 -3.18
N TYR A 20 -21.41 -26.37 -2.51
CA TYR A 20 -21.74 -26.33 -1.10
C TYR A 20 -23.11 -25.67 -0.90
N THR A 21 -23.91 -26.24 0.00
CA THR A 21 -25.28 -25.82 0.33
C THR A 21 -25.26 -24.50 1.10
N ALA A 22 -25.97 -23.48 0.59
CA ALA A 22 -26.00 -22.12 1.13
C ALA A 22 -27.00 -21.95 2.28
N VAL A 23 -26.60 -21.21 3.33
CA VAL A 23 -27.50 -20.43 4.17
C VAL A 23 -27.32 -18.96 3.79
N ALA A 24 -28.44 -18.30 3.47
CA ALA A 24 -28.45 -16.95 2.94
C ALA A 24 -28.26 -15.90 4.04
N ALA A 25 -27.16 -15.16 3.97
CA ALA A 25 -27.08 -13.77 4.39
C ALA A 25 -26.35 -13.01 3.27
N SER A 26 -26.86 -11.81 2.97
CA SER A 26 -26.46 -10.92 1.89
C SER A 26 -24.95 -10.80 1.63
N GLY A 27 -24.51 -11.30 0.46
CA GLY A 27 -23.33 -10.81 -0.27
C GLY A 27 -21.97 -11.44 0.09
N ASP A 28 -21.81 -12.75 -0.07
CA ASP A 28 -20.50 -13.43 0.05
C ASP A 28 -19.92 -13.79 -1.34
N PRO A 29 -18.77 -13.24 -1.75
CA PRO A 29 -17.95 -13.82 -2.81
C PRO A 29 -16.96 -14.84 -2.21
N ALA A 30 -17.18 -16.13 -2.53
CA ALA A 30 -16.29 -17.29 -2.35
C ALA A 30 -15.72 -17.58 -0.93
N PRO A 31 -15.50 -18.85 -0.53
CA PRO A 31 -14.72 -19.14 0.67
C PRO A 31 -13.26 -18.75 0.42
N SER A 32 -12.90 -17.51 0.75
CA SER A 32 -11.51 -17.10 0.77
C SER A 32 -10.84 -17.85 1.90
N SER A 33 -9.82 -18.66 1.60
CA SER A 33 -9.01 -19.39 2.58
C SER A 33 -8.11 -18.48 3.43
N SER A 34 -8.46 -17.20 3.53
CA SER A 34 -7.77 -16.13 4.21
C SER A 34 -8.80 -15.30 4.97
N ILE A 35 -8.47 -14.95 6.21
CA ILE A 35 -9.25 -14.01 7.00
C ILE A 35 -9.31 -12.62 6.34
N SER A 36 -10.34 -11.85 6.66
CA SER A 36 -10.49 -10.44 6.28
C SER A 36 -9.62 -9.49 7.11
N ALA A 37 -9.46 -8.24 6.65
CA ALA A 37 -8.79 -7.16 7.40
C ALA A 37 -9.40 -6.95 8.80
N SER A 38 -10.74 -7.01 8.93
CA SER A 38 -11.41 -6.87 10.23
C SER A 38 -11.15 -8.07 11.15
N GLU A 39 -11.07 -9.29 10.61
CA GLU A 39 -10.69 -10.46 11.40
C GLU A 39 -9.22 -10.41 11.84
N ALA A 40 -8.33 -9.92 10.97
CA ALA A 40 -6.93 -9.67 11.30
C ALA A 40 -6.81 -8.61 12.41
N ALA A 41 -7.53 -7.49 12.31
CA ALA A 41 -7.61 -6.46 13.34
C ALA A 41 -8.03 -7.05 14.70
N GLY A 42 -9.11 -7.85 14.71
CA GLY A 42 -9.59 -8.51 15.93
C GLY A 42 -8.59 -9.52 16.51
N ALA A 43 -7.80 -10.20 15.67
CA ALA A 43 -6.73 -11.09 16.12
C ALA A 43 -5.52 -10.30 16.68
N ALA A 44 -5.15 -9.21 16.03
CA ALA A 44 -4.06 -8.34 16.43
C ALA A 44 -4.34 -7.66 17.77
N LEU A 45 -5.53 -7.09 17.97
CA LEU A 45 -5.92 -6.43 19.22
C LEU A 45 -5.98 -7.38 20.43
N LYS A 46 -6.25 -8.68 20.20
CA LYS A 46 -6.15 -9.70 21.26
C LYS A 46 -4.71 -9.96 21.66
N LYS A 47 -3.76 -9.83 20.71
CA LYS A 47 -2.33 -10.04 20.93
C LYS A 47 -1.64 -8.80 21.50
N SER A 48 -1.98 -7.63 20.99
CA SER A 48 -1.46 -6.31 21.36
C SER A 48 -2.63 -5.33 21.53
N PRO A 49 -3.05 -5.02 22.77
CA PRO A 49 -4.13 -4.07 23.00
C PRO A 49 -3.66 -2.63 22.75
N GLY A 50 -4.36 -1.89 21.90
CA GLY A 50 -4.02 -0.51 21.55
C GLY A 50 -4.98 0.09 20.53
N SER A 51 -4.51 1.13 19.85
CA SER A 51 -5.14 1.69 18.65
C SER A 51 -4.44 1.11 17.43
N ILE A 52 -5.19 0.54 16.49
CA ILE A 52 -4.62 0.15 15.20
C ILE A 52 -4.36 1.42 14.40
N GLU A 53 -3.17 1.57 13.86
CA GLU A 53 -2.78 2.66 12.95
C GLU A 53 -2.90 2.20 11.49
N SER A 54 -2.39 1.00 11.19
CA SER A 54 -2.44 0.41 9.85
C SER A 54 -2.78 -1.08 9.86
N ILE A 55 -3.38 -1.55 8.76
CA ILE A 55 -3.63 -2.97 8.45
C ILE A 55 -3.29 -3.16 6.98
N GLY A 56 -2.29 -3.97 6.66
CA GLY A 56 -1.88 -4.25 5.28
C GLY A 56 -1.87 -5.75 4.98
N LEU A 57 -2.37 -6.15 3.81
CA LEU A 57 -2.24 -7.50 3.29
C LEU A 57 -0.89 -7.66 2.58
N ASP A 58 -0.05 -8.54 3.10
CA ASP A 58 1.16 -8.99 2.43
C ASP A 58 0.81 -10.12 1.44
N ASP A 59 0.66 -9.73 0.17
CA ASP A 59 0.37 -10.63 -0.94
C ASP A 59 1.56 -11.57 -1.26
N ASP A 60 2.79 -11.15 -0.97
CA ASP A 60 4.00 -11.96 -1.18
C ASP A 60 4.16 -13.04 -0.09
N ALA A 61 3.67 -12.79 1.13
CA ALA A 61 3.77 -13.69 2.28
C ALA A 61 2.57 -14.62 2.49
N LYS A 62 1.97 -15.13 1.41
CA LYS A 62 0.87 -16.13 1.45
C LYS A 62 -0.40 -15.61 2.15
N GLY A 63 -0.74 -14.34 1.96
CA GLY A 63 -1.93 -13.73 2.56
C GLY A 63 -1.79 -13.55 4.07
N GLN A 64 -0.60 -13.11 4.50
CA GLN A 64 -0.35 -12.68 5.87
C GLN A 64 -0.78 -11.21 5.99
N TRP A 65 -1.38 -10.84 7.11
CA TRP A 65 -1.65 -9.45 7.44
C TRP A 65 -0.54 -8.92 8.34
N GLU A 66 -0.12 -7.69 8.10
CA GLU A 66 0.64 -6.86 9.02
C GLU A 66 -0.31 -5.83 9.64
N VAL A 67 -0.29 -5.71 10.96
CA VAL A 67 -1.13 -4.77 11.71
C VAL A 67 -0.25 -3.99 12.66
N GLU A 68 -0.14 -2.68 12.44
CA GLU A 68 0.58 -1.79 13.34
C GLU A 68 -0.37 -1.32 14.45
N VAL A 69 0.03 -1.57 15.70
CA VAL A 69 -0.75 -1.21 16.87
C VAL A 69 0.04 -0.25 17.74
N VAL A 70 -0.50 0.96 17.89
CA VAL A 70 -0.06 1.91 18.90
C VAL A 70 -0.55 1.45 20.27
N SER A 71 0.38 1.06 21.13
CA SER A 71 0.09 0.72 22.52
C SER A 71 -0.32 1.96 23.34
N LYS A 72 -0.92 1.74 24.52
CA LYS A 72 -1.29 2.84 25.43
C LYS A 72 -0.12 3.68 25.92
N ASN A 73 1.09 3.13 25.91
CA ASN A 73 2.30 3.84 26.31
C ASN A 73 2.89 4.67 25.16
N GLY A 74 2.31 4.53 23.97
CA GLY A 74 2.80 5.17 22.76
C GLY A 74 3.87 4.39 22.02
N ASP A 75 4.14 3.14 22.39
CA ASP A 75 5.02 2.26 21.60
C ASP A 75 4.24 1.63 20.44
N ASP A 76 4.82 1.65 19.24
CA ASP A 76 4.28 0.98 18.05
C ASP A 76 4.64 -0.51 18.09
N GLN A 77 3.70 -1.37 17.70
CA GLN A 77 3.83 -2.82 17.79
C GLN A 77 3.31 -3.48 16.52
N ASP A 78 4.22 -4.11 15.78
CA ASP A 78 3.88 -4.83 14.56
C ASP A 78 3.35 -6.22 14.90
N VAL A 79 2.12 -6.49 14.47
CA VAL A 79 1.46 -7.78 14.67
C VAL A 79 1.22 -8.43 13.32
N ARG A 80 1.89 -9.55 13.07
CA ARG A 80 1.63 -10.40 11.91
C ARG A 80 0.52 -11.39 12.21
N VAL A 81 -0.48 -11.47 11.34
CA VAL A 81 -1.60 -12.41 11.44
C VAL A 81 -1.62 -13.29 10.19
N ASP A 82 -1.47 -14.61 10.36
CA ASP A 82 -1.53 -15.51 9.20
C ASP A 82 -2.95 -15.64 8.64
N ALA A 83 -3.07 -16.24 7.44
CA ALA A 83 -4.34 -16.50 6.77
C ALA A 83 -5.36 -17.32 7.59
N LYS A 84 -4.96 -17.91 8.72
CA LYS A 84 -5.82 -18.67 9.65
C LYS A 84 -6.15 -17.91 10.93
N GLY A 85 -5.71 -16.65 11.07
CA GLY A 85 -5.97 -15.82 12.25
C GLY A 85 -4.95 -15.98 13.38
N LYS A 86 -3.83 -16.66 13.18
CA LYS A 86 -2.79 -16.76 14.20
C LYS A 86 -1.94 -15.50 14.21
N ALA A 87 -2.07 -14.72 15.29
CA ALA A 87 -1.30 -13.52 15.53
C ALA A 87 0.05 -13.79 16.23
N SER A 88 1.10 -13.08 15.82
CA SER A 88 2.41 -13.03 16.45
C SER A 88 2.96 -11.60 16.39
N LEU A 89 3.65 -11.18 17.46
CA LEU A 89 4.42 -9.94 17.40
C LEU A 89 5.60 -10.16 16.45
N PHE A 90 5.83 -9.19 15.58
CA PHE A 90 7.04 -9.06 14.81
C PHE A 90 7.95 -8.07 15.53
N SER A 91 9.23 -8.39 15.58
CA SER A 91 10.25 -7.50 16.10
C SER A 91 11.36 -7.55 15.07
N ASP A 92 11.63 -6.42 14.43
CA ASP A 92 12.86 -6.25 13.67
C ASP A 92 14.00 -6.24 14.69
N ASP A 93 14.59 -7.42 14.91
CA ASP A 93 15.75 -7.60 15.79
C ASP A 93 17.03 -6.95 15.21
N ASP A 94 16.96 -6.37 14.01
CA ASP A 94 18.12 -5.87 13.26
C ASP A 94 18.41 -4.35 13.42
N ASP A 95 17.51 -3.53 13.99
CA ASP A 95 17.72 -2.07 14.09
C ASP A 95 18.02 -1.59 15.52
N ARG A 96 19.06 -2.15 16.13
CA ARG A 96 19.73 -1.49 17.26
C ARG A 96 20.71 -0.41 16.78
N ASP A 97 20.30 0.55 15.96
CA ASP A 97 21.11 1.77 15.78
C ASP A 97 20.43 3.04 15.20
N ASP A 98 19.11 3.23 15.30
CA ASP A 98 18.51 4.53 14.94
C ASP A 98 17.68 5.09 16.10
N GLY A 99 18.39 5.75 17.02
CA GLY A 99 17.77 6.62 18.01
C GLY A 99 17.20 7.89 17.36
N ASP A 100 16.01 8.26 17.79
CA ASP A 100 15.48 9.64 17.84
C ASP A 100 14.71 10.25 16.64
N ASP A 101 14.16 9.47 15.69
CA ASP A 101 13.24 10.03 14.68
C ASP A 101 11.74 9.98 15.07
N ARG A 102 11.37 9.25 16.14
CA ARG A 102 9.97 9.14 16.63
C ARG A 102 9.45 10.37 17.37
N ASP A 103 10.30 11.36 17.59
CA ASP A 103 9.97 12.63 18.25
C ASP A 103 9.76 13.78 17.25
N SER A 104 9.64 13.47 15.95
CA SER A 104 9.21 14.47 14.99
C SER A 104 7.84 15.04 15.38
N ALA A 105 7.68 16.36 15.24
CA ALA A 105 6.43 17.04 15.55
C ALA A 105 5.25 16.49 14.73
N ASP A 106 5.53 16.00 13.51
CA ASP A 106 4.54 15.44 12.60
C ASP A 106 4.04 14.08 13.10
N ASP A 107 4.94 13.16 13.45
CA ASP A 107 4.59 11.84 14.00
C ASP A 107 3.76 11.98 15.30
N LYS A 108 4.13 12.93 16.15
CA LYS A 108 3.35 13.23 17.37
C LYS A 108 1.97 13.77 17.04
N ALA A 109 1.83 14.63 16.03
CA ALA A 109 0.54 15.18 15.61
C ALA A 109 -0.35 14.10 14.99
N GLU A 110 0.21 13.21 14.17
CA GLU A 110 -0.47 12.05 13.59
C GLU A 110 -1.00 11.14 14.70
N ARG A 111 -0.15 10.85 15.70
CA ARG A 111 -0.55 10.07 16.87
C ARG A 111 -1.66 10.71 17.69
N GLU A 112 -1.61 12.02 17.88
CA GLU A 112 -2.67 12.77 18.55
C GLU A 112 -3.97 12.71 17.76
N ALA A 113 -3.90 12.83 16.43
CA ALA A 113 -5.05 12.72 15.55
C ALA A 113 -5.66 11.30 15.59
N LEU A 114 -4.84 10.24 15.58
CA LEU A 114 -5.28 8.86 15.70
C LEU A 114 -6.00 8.63 17.04
N ASN A 115 -5.44 9.15 18.13
CA ASN A 115 -6.05 9.06 19.46
C ASN A 115 -7.35 9.88 19.58
N ALA A 116 -7.51 10.94 18.79
CA ALA A 116 -8.72 11.75 18.73
C ALA A 116 -9.79 11.18 17.77
N ALA A 117 -9.43 10.20 16.93
CA ALA A 117 -10.34 9.59 15.96
C ALA A 117 -11.54 8.93 16.65
N LYS A 118 -12.72 9.08 16.05
CA LYS A 118 -13.97 8.45 16.50
C LYS A 118 -14.31 7.19 15.72
N VAL A 119 -13.69 7.05 14.55
CA VAL A 119 -13.78 5.91 13.66
C VAL A 119 -12.45 5.18 13.78
N ASN A 120 -12.49 3.90 14.13
CA ASN A 120 -11.31 3.03 14.12
C ASN A 120 -11.13 2.33 12.77
N ALA A 121 -10.01 1.63 12.59
CA ALA A 121 -9.68 0.89 11.36
C ALA A 121 -10.79 -0.08 10.92
N GLU A 122 -11.40 -0.85 11.84
CA GLU A 122 -12.48 -1.79 11.52
C GLU A 122 -13.75 -1.08 10.99
N GLN A 123 -14.09 0.06 11.59
CA GLN A 123 -15.21 0.89 11.17
C GLN A 123 -14.93 1.57 9.83
N ALA A 124 -13.68 1.99 9.59
CA ALA A 124 -13.24 2.55 8.32
C ALA A 124 -13.34 1.51 7.19
N ALA A 125 -12.79 0.32 7.38
CA ALA A 125 -12.92 -0.81 6.45
C ALA A 125 -14.40 -1.10 6.12
N SER A 126 -15.25 -1.15 7.14
CA SER A 126 -16.69 -1.36 6.98
C SER A 126 -17.38 -0.22 6.22
N ALA A 127 -16.95 1.03 6.40
CA ALA A 127 -17.49 2.18 5.69
C ALA A 127 -17.06 2.18 4.22
N ALA A 128 -15.80 1.83 3.95
CA ALA A 128 -15.27 1.71 2.60
C ALA A 128 -15.97 0.61 1.80
N LEU A 129 -16.19 -0.59 2.38
CA LEU A 129 -16.90 -1.69 1.72
C LEU A 129 -18.37 -1.37 1.40
N LYS A 130 -19.01 -0.50 2.18
CA LYS A 130 -20.36 0.02 1.86
C LYS A 130 -20.35 1.01 0.71
N PHE A 131 -19.26 1.76 0.56
CA PHE A 131 -19.07 2.74 -0.49
C PHE A 131 -18.67 2.08 -1.81
N ARG A 132 -17.81 1.06 -1.75
CA ARG A 132 -17.30 0.31 -2.89
C ARG A 132 -17.23 -1.18 -2.56
N ALA A 133 -17.89 -2.00 -3.38
CA ALA A 133 -17.84 -3.45 -3.22
C ALA A 133 -16.47 -4.01 -3.66
N GLY A 134 -15.94 -4.95 -2.91
CA GLY A 134 -14.66 -5.61 -3.15
C GLY A 134 -14.13 -6.25 -1.87
N SER A 135 -12.82 -6.45 -1.82
CA SER A 135 -12.10 -6.91 -0.63
C SER A 135 -11.13 -5.81 -0.18
N VAL A 136 -11.10 -5.51 1.11
CA VAL A 136 -10.10 -4.59 1.66
C VAL A 136 -8.74 -5.26 1.62
N THR A 137 -7.72 -4.55 1.15
CA THR A 137 -6.31 -4.98 1.11
C THR A 137 -5.46 -4.17 2.07
N GLU A 138 -5.80 -2.89 2.27
CA GLU A 138 -5.10 -2.00 3.17
C GLU A 138 -6.07 -1.04 3.89
N VAL A 139 -5.73 -0.68 5.11
CA VAL A 139 -6.35 0.38 5.90
C VAL A 139 -5.23 1.14 6.59
N ASP A 140 -5.04 2.41 6.25
CA ASP A 140 -3.99 3.25 6.83
C ASP A 140 -4.59 4.53 7.43
N PHE A 141 -3.99 5.03 8.52
CA PHE A 141 -4.35 6.30 9.11
C PHE A 141 -3.33 7.36 8.73
N ASP A 142 -3.78 8.38 7.98
CA ASP A 142 -2.97 9.54 7.66
C ASP A 142 -3.73 10.80 8.02
N ASN A 143 -3.07 11.79 8.63
CA ASN A 143 -3.56 13.17 8.77
C ASN A 143 -5.08 13.33 9.06
N GLY A 144 -5.63 12.56 10.01
CA GLY A 144 -7.03 12.67 10.46
C GLY A 144 -8.08 11.98 9.58
N HIS A 145 -7.68 11.09 8.68
CA HIS A 145 -8.57 10.28 7.86
C HIS A 145 -7.99 8.87 7.69
N TRP A 146 -8.85 7.94 7.28
CA TRP A 146 -8.44 6.59 6.90
C TRP A 146 -8.39 6.49 5.39
N GLU A 147 -7.35 5.88 4.87
CA GLU A 147 -7.23 5.49 3.47
C GLU A 147 -7.43 3.98 3.41
N VAL A 148 -8.43 3.53 2.64
CA VAL A 148 -8.80 2.12 2.56
C VAL A 148 -8.69 1.67 1.12
N GLU A 149 -7.75 0.77 0.84
CA GLU A 149 -7.65 0.14 -0.46
C GLU A 149 -8.66 -1.00 -0.58
N VAL A 150 -9.46 -0.95 -1.65
CA VAL A 150 -10.45 -1.96 -1.98
C VAL A 150 -10.15 -2.56 -3.34
N ARG A 151 -9.78 -3.83 -3.35
CA ARG A 151 -9.60 -4.64 -4.55
C ARG A 151 -10.95 -5.12 -5.09
N ASP A 152 -11.27 -4.74 -6.31
CA ASP A 152 -12.50 -5.16 -6.99
C ASP A 152 -12.39 -6.57 -7.58
N LYS A 153 -13.51 -7.08 -8.12
CA LYS A 153 -13.57 -8.42 -8.74
C LYS A 153 -12.69 -8.58 -9.99
N ASP A 154 -12.28 -7.47 -10.60
CA ASP A 154 -11.41 -7.45 -11.77
C ASP A 154 -9.93 -7.38 -11.34
N GLY A 155 -9.66 -7.38 -10.03
CA GLY A 155 -8.33 -7.27 -9.44
C GLY A 155 -7.78 -5.85 -9.39
N ARG A 156 -8.61 -4.83 -9.69
CA ARG A 156 -8.17 -3.43 -9.63
C ARG A 156 -8.35 -2.89 -8.22
N GLU A 157 -7.35 -2.16 -7.75
CA GLU A 157 -7.41 -1.49 -6.47
C GLU A 157 -7.99 -0.09 -6.61
N HIS A 158 -8.74 0.29 -5.59
CA HIS A 158 -9.39 1.59 -5.51
C HIS A 158 -9.28 2.09 -4.09
N GLU A 159 -8.71 3.27 -3.94
CA GLU A 159 -8.62 3.92 -2.65
C GLU A 159 -9.93 4.61 -2.28
N VAL A 160 -10.37 4.38 -1.05
CA VAL A 160 -11.53 5.01 -0.43
C VAL A 160 -11.06 5.74 0.82
N ARG A 161 -11.21 7.07 0.81
CA ARG A 161 -10.92 7.92 1.96
C ARG A 161 -12.12 7.97 2.89
N VAL A 162 -11.93 7.70 4.18
CA VAL A 162 -12.95 7.75 5.22
C VAL A 162 -12.55 8.76 6.29
N ASP A 163 -13.39 9.78 6.49
CA ASP A 163 -13.13 10.78 7.54
C ASP A 163 -13.14 10.14 8.94
N ALA A 164 -12.06 10.34 9.71
CA ALA A 164 -11.85 9.63 10.99
C ALA A 164 -12.75 10.14 12.13
N THR A 165 -13.47 11.24 11.93
CA THR A 165 -14.40 11.81 12.92
C THR A 165 -15.85 11.43 12.63
N THR A 166 -16.22 11.37 11.36
CA THR A 166 -17.61 11.24 10.89
C THR A 166 -17.90 9.90 10.23
N GLY A 167 -16.88 9.17 9.77
CA GLY A 167 -17.01 7.92 9.03
C GLY A 167 -17.53 8.10 7.60
N LYS A 168 -17.53 9.33 7.09
CA LYS A 168 -17.97 9.61 5.72
C LYS A 168 -16.91 9.13 4.72
N ALA A 169 -17.30 8.19 3.87
CA ALA A 169 -16.49 7.69 2.76
C ALA A 169 -16.58 8.60 1.52
N SER A 170 -15.48 8.69 0.78
CA SER A 170 -15.36 9.38 -0.51
C SER A 170 -14.26 8.74 -1.36
N VAL A 171 -14.32 8.96 -2.68
CA VAL A 171 -13.20 8.63 -3.58
C VAL A 171 -12.02 9.53 -3.23
N SER A 172 -10.80 8.97 -3.19
CA SER A 172 -9.58 9.77 -3.06
C SER A 172 -9.34 10.59 -4.34
N ALA A 173 -8.82 11.81 -4.19
CA ALA A 173 -8.62 12.71 -5.34
C ALA A 173 -7.61 12.15 -6.35
N GLU A 174 -6.69 11.30 -5.89
CA GLU A 174 -5.59 10.71 -6.67
C GLU A 174 -6.07 9.60 -7.61
N SER A 175 -7.18 8.94 -7.28
CA SER A 175 -7.80 7.88 -8.10
C SER A 175 -8.37 8.38 -9.45
N ASN A 176 -8.42 9.70 -9.68
CA ASN A 176 -8.90 10.29 -10.93
C ASN A 176 -7.81 10.60 -11.96
N ASN A 177 -6.52 10.32 -11.66
CA ASN A 177 -5.45 10.53 -12.63
C ASN A 177 -5.00 9.20 -13.28
N GLY A 178 -5.97 8.43 -13.77
CA GLY A 178 -5.70 7.35 -14.72
C GLY A 178 -5.54 7.96 -16.10
N ASP A 179 -4.32 8.31 -16.47
CA ASP A 179 -3.80 8.43 -17.86
C ASP A 179 -2.31 8.81 -17.79
N ASP A 180 -1.48 8.00 -17.13
CA ASP A 180 -0.04 8.00 -17.45
C ASP A 180 0.14 7.07 -18.65
N ALA A 181 0.23 7.73 -19.81
CA ALA A 181 0.62 7.13 -21.07
C ALA A 181 1.95 6.40 -20.91
N ASP A 182 2.03 5.20 -21.49
CA ASP A 182 3.25 4.43 -21.71
C ASP A 182 4.43 5.34 -22.10
N ASP A 183 5.38 5.55 -21.18
CA ASP A 183 6.72 6.03 -21.53
C ASP A 183 7.52 4.82 -22.04
N SER A 184 7.13 4.34 -23.22
CA SER A 184 7.88 3.36 -23.98
C SER A 184 8.88 4.08 -24.87
N ASP A 185 9.99 4.56 -24.29
CA ASP A 185 11.18 4.93 -25.05
C ASP A 185 12.34 3.99 -24.68
N ASP A 186 12.15 2.72 -25.05
CA ASP A 186 13.21 1.73 -25.10
C ASP A 186 13.82 1.71 -26.51
N THR A 187 15.11 2.04 -26.58
CA THR A 187 16.11 1.55 -27.54
C THR A 187 15.96 1.88 -29.03
N ASN A 188 16.83 2.77 -29.52
CA ASN A 188 17.46 2.60 -30.82
C ASN A 188 18.98 2.54 -30.63
N ASP A 189 19.42 1.42 -30.07
CA ASP A 189 20.77 0.91 -30.29
C ASP A 189 20.75 0.26 -31.68
N ALA A 190 21.30 0.96 -32.66
CA ALA A 190 21.53 0.43 -34.00
C ALA A 190 23.03 0.42 -34.26
N ASP A 191 23.58 -0.77 -34.06
CA ASP A 191 24.96 -1.17 -34.27
C ASP A 191 25.54 -0.77 -35.65
N ASP A 192 26.84 -0.48 -35.61
CA ASP A 192 27.89 -0.87 -36.56
C ASP A 192 27.71 -0.55 -38.06
N ARG A 193 28.58 0.35 -38.57
CA ARG A 193 29.40 0.06 -39.76
C ARG A 193 30.77 0.75 -39.72
N ASP A 194 31.79 -0.11 -39.66
CA ASP A 194 33.19 0.16 -39.98
C ASP A 194 33.39 0.85 -41.34
N GLY A 195 34.38 1.75 -41.41
CA GLY A 195 34.79 2.40 -42.65
C GLY A 195 36.09 3.20 -42.47
N THR A 196 37.19 2.48 -42.54
CA THR A 196 38.59 2.93 -42.60
C THR A 196 38.90 4.01 -43.63
N ASP A 197 39.90 4.83 -43.27
CA ASP A 197 40.95 5.47 -44.08
C ASP A 197 40.63 6.63 -45.04
N ASP A 198 41.36 7.74 -44.84
CA ASP A 198 42.15 8.52 -45.82
C ASP A 198 42.28 9.98 -45.32
N ARG A 199 43.38 10.38 -44.67
CA ARG A 199 44.60 11.00 -45.25
C ARG A 199 44.39 12.15 -46.24
N ASP A 200 45.05 13.25 -45.86
CA ASP A 200 45.69 14.29 -46.69
C ASP A 200 44.82 15.24 -47.52
N ASP A 201 44.84 16.53 -47.13
CA ASP A 201 45.39 17.66 -47.93
C ASP A 201 45.02 18.99 -47.23
N ARG A 202 45.97 19.70 -46.62
CA ARG A 202 46.83 20.73 -47.22
C ARG A 202 46.14 22.03 -47.67
N ASP A 203 46.65 23.07 -47.03
CA ASP A 203 47.03 24.37 -47.58
C ASP A 203 46.01 25.51 -47.72
N ASP A 204 46.47 26.60 -47.08
CA ASP A 204 46.55 27.96 -47.59
C ASP A 204 45.49 29.00 -47.18
N LYS A 205 45.96 29.86 -46.26
CA LYS A 205 46.00 31.33 -46.35
C LYS A 205 44.66 32.07 -46.53
N ASN A 206 44.38 32.97 -45.58
CA ASN A 206 44.67 34.38 -45.87
C ASN A 206 44.75 35.23 -44.61
N ASP A 207 45.63 36.21 -44.72
CA ASP A 207 46.02 37.22 -43.76
C ASP A 207 44.95 38.31 -43.54
N ARG A 208 45.28 39.20 -42.58
CA ARG A 208 44.88 40.61 -42.36
C ARG A 208 43.85 40.83 -41.26
N ASP A 209 44.23 41.38 -40.10
CA ASP A 209 44.77 42.72 -39.76
C ASP A 209 43.64 43.66 -39.31
N ASP A 210 44.02 44.50 -38.34
CA ASP A 210 43.38 45.73 -37.83
C ASP A 210 42.19 45.52 -36.85
N ASP A 211 42.17 46.09 -35.64
CA ASP A 211 42.94 47.18 -35.00
C ASP A 211 42.84 47.01 -33.46
#